data_AF-A0A660S552-F1
#
_entry.id   AF-A0A660S552-F1
#
_cell.length_a   1.000
_cell.length_b   1.000
_cell.length_c   1.000
_cell.angle_alpha   90.00
_cell.angle_beta   90.00
_cell.angle_gamma   90.00
#
_symmetry.space_group_name_H-M   'P 1'
#
loop_
_entity.id
_entity.type
_entity.pdbx_description
1 polymer ?
#
loop_
_entity_poly.entity_id
_entity_poly.type
_entity_poly.pdbx_seq_one_letter_code
_entity_poly.pdbx_strand_id
1 'polypeptide(L)'
;MFVNWMIFLFNEIWKQKVSKMEETLMIVDGHVGKVFCRTGLLEEVLYEERRSYIIQASKMRLWIEEIVSRFGKIPFYVDNGAFYLFEDGYCSELEPNCKDCPLNKICKKYLKWTAYQIWEK
;
A
#
# COMPACT_ATOMS: atom_id res chain seq x y z
N MET A 1 -12.54 -3.74 -4.12
CA MET A 1 -12.98 -2.65 -3.23
C MET A 1 -14.42 -2.85 -2.74
N PHE A 2 -15.47 -2.80 -3.58
CA PHE A 2 -16.87 -2.93 -3.12
C PHE A 2 -17.16 -4.18 -2.28
N VAL A 3 -16.74 -5.37 -2.75
CA VAL A 3 -16.95 -6.64 -2.02
C VAL A 3 -16.30 -6.61 -0.64
N ASN A 4 -15.04 -6.14 -0.53
CA ASN A 4 -14.36 -6.05 0.76
C ASN A 4 -15.09 -5.11 1.73
N TRP A 5 -15.61 -3.97 1.24
CA TRP A 5 -16.41 -3.05 2.05
C TRP A 5 -17.71 -3.68 2.53
N MET A 6 -18.40 -4.45 1.68
CA MET A 6 -19.60 -5.17 2.12
C MET A 6 -19.25 -6.18 3.23
N ILE A 7 -18.17 -6.95 3.07
CA ILE A 7 -17.68 -7.88 4.10
C ILE A 7 -17.39 -7.12 5.41
N PHE A 8 -16.69 -5.98 5.33
CA PHE A 8 -16.41 -5.13 6.49
C PHE A 8 -17.70 -4.66 7.17
N LEU A 9 -18.67 -4.12 6.43
CA LEU A 9 -19.93 -3.63 7.00
C LEU A 9 -20.72 -4.74 7.69
N PHE A 10 -20.87 -5.90 7.04
CA PHE A 10 -21.55 -7.05 7.64
C PHE A 10 -20.85 -7.57 8.90
N ASN A 11 -19.51 -7.59 8.90
CA ASN A 11 -18.74 -8.15 10.02
C ASN A 11 -18.57 -7.16 11.17
N GLU A 12 -18.11 -5.94 10.88
CA GLU A 12 -17.67 -4.98 11.89
C GLU A 12 -18.77 -4.03 12.33
N ILE A 13 -19.71 -3.67 11.45
CA ILE A 13 -20.79 -2.74 11.80
C ILE A 13 -22.04 -3.52 12.22
N TRP A 14 -22.50 -4.46 11.39
CA TRP A 14 -23.73 -5.20 11.64
C TRP A 14 -23.56 -6.51 12.43
N LYS A 15 -22.31 -6.93 12.68
CA LYS A 15 -21.97 -8.12 13.48
C LYS A 15 -22.61 -9.44 12.99
N GLN A 16 -22.87 -9.56 11.69
CA GLN A 16 -23.49 -10.74 11.06
C GLN A 16 -22.48 -11.83 10.63
N LYS A 17 -21.17 -11.51 10.57
CA LYS A 17 -20.07 -12.46 10.33
C LYS A 17 -20.25 -13.32 9.05
N VAL A 18 -20.48 -12.68 7.91
CA VAL A 18 -20.80 -13.36 6.63
C VAL A 18 -19.61 -14.03 5.94
N SER A 19 -18.39 -13.62 6.26
CA SER A 19 -17.11 -14.18 5.78
C SER A 19 -15.98 -13.74 6.71
N LYS A 20 -14.77 -14.29 6.59
CA LYS A 20 -13.61 -13.84 7.38
C LYS A 20 -13.00 -12.59 6.75
N MET A 21 -12.55 -11.64 7.58
CA MET A 21 -11.89 -10.42 7.09
C MET A 21 -10.56 -10.75 6.40
N GLU A 22 -9.89 -11.81 6.85
CA GLU A 22 -8.64 -12.34 6.31
C GLU A 22 -8.79 -12.85 4.87
N GLU A 23 -10.01 -13.19 4.44
CA GLU A 23 -10.33 -13.67 3.09
C GLU A 23 -10.66 -12.51 2.11
N THR A 24 -10.61 -11.26 2.58
CA THR A 24 -10.80 -10.09 1.71
C THR A 24 -9.70 -10.02 0.64
N LEU A 25 -10.03 -9.45 -0.53
CA LEU A 25 -9.07 -9.34 -1.62
C LEU A 25 -8.02 -8.28 -1.30
N MET A 26 -6.75 -8.60 -1.48
CA MET A 26 -5.70 -7.57 -1.45
C MET A 26 -5.78 -6.73 -2.73
N ILE A 27 -6.24 -5.48 -2.60
CA ILE A 27 -6.23 -4.53 -3.70
C ILE A 27 -4.85 -3.88 -3.75
N VAL A 28 -4.12 -4.11 -4.83
CA VAL A 28 -2.80 -3.50 -5.05
C VAL A 28 -2.92 -2.44 -6.14
N ASP A 29 -2.97 -1.18 -5.72
CA ASP A 29 -2.98 -0.01 -6.59
C ASP A 29 -1.65 0.78 -6.49
N GLY A 30 -1.62 1.98 -7.07
CA GLY A 30 -0.44 2.85 -6.99
C GLY A 30 -0.06 3.26 -5.56
N HIS A 31 -1.04 3.48 -4.67
CA HIS A 31 -0.79 3.86 -3.28
C HIS A 31 -0.18 2.72 -2.49
N VAL A 32 -0.77 1.53 -2.60
CA VAL A 32 -0.26 0.31 -1.96
C VAL A 32 1.14 0.01 -2.47
N GLY A 33 1.34 -0.04 -3.79
CA GLY A 33 2.66 -0.27 -4.38
C GLY A 33 3.69 0.73 -3.86
N LYS A 34 3.37 2.03 -3.87
CA LYS A 34 4.26 3.09 -3.41
C LYS A 34 4.62 2.94 -1.94
N VAL A 35 3.66 2.67 -1.06
CA VAL A 35 3.92 2.46 0.37
C VAL A 35 4.85 1.26 0.59
N PHE A 36 4.62 0.14 -0.10
CA PHE A 36 5.47 -1.04 0.01
C PHE A 36 6.90 -0.78 -0.50
N CYS A 37 7.03 -0.07 -1.63
CA CYS A 37 8.34 0.30 -2.19
C CYS A 37 9.08 1.31 -1.30
N ARG A 38 8.39 2.32 -0.75
CA ARG A 38 9.00 3.39 0.08
C ARG A 38 9.41 2.90 1.47
N THR A 39 8.62 2.00 2.06
CA THR A 39 8.95 1.39 3.36
C THR A 39 10.11 0.41 3.24
N GLY A 40 10.37 -0.13 2.05
CA GLY A 40 11.39 -1.15 1.83
C GLY A 40 10.94 -2.54 2.29
N LEU A 41 9.63 -2.79 2.31
CA LEU A 41 9.03 -4.10 2.57
C LEU A 41 9.23 -5.06 1.38
N LEU A 42 9.36 -4.51 0.17
CA LEU A 42 9.71 -5.28 -1.03
C LEU A 42 11.23 -5.34 -1.17
N GLU A 43 11.74 -6.55 -1.44
CA GLU A 43 13.16 -6.79 -1.73
C GLU A 43 13.55 -6.23 -3.09
N GLU A 44 12.69 -6.43 -4.09
CA GLU A 44 12.85 -5.92 -5.46
C GLU A 44 11.70 -4.97 -5.80
N VAL A 45 12.01 -3.91 -6.58
CA VAL A 45 11.00 -2.97 -7.08
C VAL A 45 11.05 -2.92 -8.60
N LEU A 46 9.93 -3.28 -9.22
CA LEU A 46 9.74 -3.18 -10.66
C LEU A 46 9.25 -1.78 -11.04
N TYR A 47 9.87 -1.20 -12.07
CA TYR A 47 9.58 0.15 -12.56
C TYR A 47 9.64 0.22 -14.09
N GLU A 48 9.14 1.31 -14.66
CA GLU A 48 9.20 1.50 -16.12
C GLU A 48 10.64 1.80 -16.59
N GLU A 49 11.07 1.16 -17.69
CA GLU A 49 12.42 1.34 -18.25
C GLU A 49 12.74 2.82 -18.59
N ARG A 50 11.79 3.52 -19.22
CA ARG A 50 11.98 4.92 -19.63
C ARG A 50 11.78 5.91 -18.48
N ARG A 51 10.94 5.55 -17.50
CA ARG A 51 10.55 6.40 -16.36
C ARG A 51 10.79 5.63 -15.06
N SER A 52 12.07 5.49 -14.70
CA SER A 52 12.51 4.61 -13.61
C SER A 52 12.02 5.00 -12.21
N TYR A 53 11.37 6.15 -12.06
CA TYR A 53 10.69 6.59 -10.84
C TYR A 53 9.26 6.04 -10.73
N ILE A 54 8.64 5.62 -11.85
CA ILE A 54 7.28 5.08 -11.91
C ILE A 54 7.32 3.57 -11.68
N ILE A 55 6.71 3.13 -10.58
CA ILE A 55 6.62 1.72 -10.22
C ILE A 55 5.56 0.97 -11.03
N GLN A 56 5.75 -0.34 -11.21
CA GLN A 56 4.79 -1.24 -11.84
C GLN A 56 4.06 -2.07 -10.78
N ALA A 57 3.18 -1.43 -10.01
CA ALA A 57 2.49 -2.04 -8.86
C ALA A 57 1.75 -3.35 -9.22
N SER A 58 1.12 -3.42 -10.40
CA SER A 58 0.41 -4.61 -10.87
C SER A 58 1.32 -5.84 -11.02
N LYS A 59 2.58 -5.64 -11.44
CA LYS A 59 3.56 -6.73 -11.56
C LYS A 59 4.11 -7.19 -10.21
N MET A 60 4.08 -6.32 -9.20
CA MET A 60 4.52 -6.63 -7.83
C MET A 60 3.39 -7.18 -6.94
N ARG A 61 2.19 -7.35 -7.50
CA ARG A 61 0.99 -7.74 -6.76
C ARG A 61 1.17 -9.04 -5.98
N LEU A 62 1.69 -10.08 -6.62
CA LEU A 62 1.88 -11.40 -5.99
C LEU A 62 2.81 -11.32 -4.77
N TRP A 63 3.89 -10.52 -4.86
CA TRP A 63 4.83 -10.32 -3.77
C TRP A 63 4.18 -9.58 -2.60
N ILE A 64 3.36 -8.56 -2.88
CA ILE A 64 2.62 -7.81 -1.86
C ILE A 64 1.60 -8.72 -1.16
N GLU A 65 0.85 -9.50 -1.93
CA GLU A 65 -0.11 -10.49 -1.41
C GLU A 65 0.57 -11.52 -0.51
N GLU A 66 1.72 -12.05 -0.93
CA GLU A 66 2.52 -12.99 -0.15
C GLU A 66 3.01 -12.37 1.17
N ILE A 67 3.53 -11.13 1.12
CA ILE A 67 3.95 -10.41 2.33
C ILE A 67 2.77 -10.27 3.29
N VAL A 68 1.64 -9.74 2.82
CA VAL A 68 0.45 -9.50 3.67
C VAL A 68 -0.03 -10.81 4.31
N SER A 69 -0.10 -11.88 3.53
CA SER A 69 -0.45 -13.23 3.99
C SER A 69 0.53 -13.75 5.04
N ARG A 70 1.84 -13.67 4.78
CA ARG A 70 2.90 -14.13 5.70
C ARG A 70 2.87 -13.40 7.04
N PHE A 71 2.53 -12.11 7.06
CA PHE A 71 2.38 -11.33 8.29
C PHE A 71 1.03 -11.52 8.98
N GLY A 72 0.12 -12.32 8.40
CA GLY A 72 -1.22 -12.56 8.94
C GLY A 72 -2.05 -11.29 9.06
N LYS A 73 -1.87 -10.32 8.13
CA LYS A 73 -2.61 -9.05 8.15
C LYS A 73 -3.83 -9.15 7.25
N ILE A 74 -4.91 -8.49 7.67
CA ILE A 74 -6.17 -8.42 6.92
C ILE A 74 -5.96 -7.53 5.68
N PRO A 75 -6.15 -8.06 4.46
CA PRO A 75 -5.89 -7.32 3.22
C PRO A 75 -6.67 -6.00 3.13
N PHE A 76 -7.94 -6.00 3.53
CA PHE A 76 -8.79 -4.79 3.59
C PHE A 76 -8.25 -3.68 4.52
N TYR A 77 -7.47 -4.00 5.56
CA TYR A 77 -6.88 -2.94 6.39
C TYR A 77 -5.55 -2.45 5.82
N VAL A 78 -4.84 -3.31 5.09
CA VAL A 78 -3.57 -2.93 4.45
C VAL A 78 -3.82 -2.00 3.26
N ASP A 79 -4.80 -2.32 2.39
CA ASP A 79 -5.12 -1.48 1.23
C ASP A 79 -5.64 -0.10 1.66
N ASN A 80 -6.59 -0.05 2.60
CA ASN A 80 -7.11 1.19 3.16
C ASN A 80 -6.04 1.96 3.93
N GLY A 81 -5.19 1.27 4.70
CA GLY A 81 -4.08 1.92 5.41
C GLY A 81 -3.12 2.63 4.45
N ALA A 82 -2.80 2.01 3.31
CA ALA A 82 -1.96 2.65 2.29
C ALA A 82 -2.66 3.86 1.65
N PHE A 83 -3.97 3.78 1.42
CA PHE A 83 -4.77 4.90 0.93
C PHE A 83 -4.79 6.08 1.91
N TYR A 84 -5.08 5.85 3.20
CA TYR A 84 -5.09 6.91 4.22
C TYR A 84 -3.72 7.52 4.45
N LEU A 85 -2.63 6.74 4.35
CA LEU A 85 -1.28 7.30 4.36
C LEU A 85 -1.05 8.33 3.25
N PHE A 86 -1.69 8.15 2.10
CA PHE A 86 -1.65 9.13 1.02
C PHE A 86 -2.61 10.30 1.28
N GLU A 87 -3.87 10.02 1.63
CA GLU A 87 -4.90 11.04 1.88
C GLU A 87 -4.48 12.03 2.97
N ASP A 88 -3.89 11.53 4.05
CA ASP A 88 -3.40 12.34 5.18
C ASP A 88 -2.06 13.05 4.88
N GLY A 89 -1.54 12.94 3.65
CA GLY A 89 -0.32 13.60 3.21
C GLY A 89 1.00 12.96 3.68
N TYR A 90 0.96 11.87 4.44
CA TYR A 90 2.17 11.20 4.93
C TYR A 90 3.01 10.55 3.83
N CYS A 91 2.36 10.01 2.81
CA CYS A 91 2.97 9.33 1.66
C CYS A 91 2.56 9.99 0.33
N SER A 92 2.47 11.31 0.32
CA SER A 92 2.20 12.09 -0.90
C SER A 92 3.31 11.92 -1.94
N GLU A 93 3.06 12.29 -3.19
CA GLU A 93 3.99 12.05 -4.30
C GLU A 93 5.29 12.85 -4.18
N LEU A 94 5.17 14.15 -3.92
CA LEU A 94 6.29 15.10 -3.98
C LEU A 94 6.78 15.51 -2.59
N GLU A 95 5.87 15.81 -1.66
CA GLU A 95 6.19 16.34 -0.34
C GLU A 95 5.59 15.46 0.78
N PRO A 96 6.05 14.20 0.93
CA PRO A 96 5.50 13.31 1.94
C PRO A 96 5.90 13.77 3.34
N ASN A 97 4.93 13.91 4.25
CA ASN A 97 5.22 14.20 5.66
C ASN A 97 5.78 12.95 6.38
N CYS A 98 7.03 12.61 6.08
CA CYS A 98 7.72 11.47 6.68
C CYS A 98 8.01 11.64 8.17
N LYS A 99 8.02 12.87 8.68
CA LYS A 99 8.34 13.17 10.10
C LYS A 99 7.20 12.71 11.01
N ASP A 100 5.97 13.04 10.65
CA ASP A 100 4.79 12.73 11.46
C ASP A 100 4.08 11.44 10.99
N CYS A 101 4.57 10.83 9.91
CA CYS A 101 4.05 9.56 9.40
C CYS A 101 4.07 8.46 10.48
N PRO A 102 2.98 7.70 10.66
CA PRO A 102 2.93 6.60 11.64
C PRO A 102 3.94 5.48 11.33
N LEU A 103 4.45 5.41 10.10
CA LEU A 103 5.49 4.47 9.70
C LEU A 103 6.91 5.02 9.82
N ASN A 104 7.13 6.25 10.30
CA ASN A 104 8.45 6.92 10.26
C ASN A 104 9.59 6.06 10.82
N LYS A 105 9.36 5.39 11.95
CA LYS A 105 10.39 4.58 12.64
C LYS A 105 10.84 3.34 11.86
N ILE A 106 9.99 2.82 10.97
CA ILE A 106 10.25 1.57 10.24
C ILE A 106 10.44 1.80 8.73
N CYS A 107 9.91 2.89 8.20
CA CYS A 107 9.97 3.21 6.78
C CYS A 107 11.39 3.64 6.39
N LYS A 108 11.95 2.99 5.36
CA LYS A 108 13.25 3.35 4.77
C LYS A 108 13.23 4.65 3.95
N LYS A 109 12.04 5.23 3.72
CA LYS A 109 11.84 6.52 3.03
C LYS A 109 12.49 6.54 1.64
N TYR A 110 12.31 5.48 0.85
CA TYR A 110 12.82 5.45 -0.53
C TYR A 110 12.01 6.37 -1.46
N LEU A 111 12.19 7.69 -1.32
CA LEU A 111 11.36 8.73 -1.94
C LEU A 111 11.43 8.74 -3.48
N LYS A 112 12.44 8.09 -4.07
CA LYS A 112 12.62 8.00 -5.53
C LYS A 112 11.40 7.47 -6.30
N TRP A 113 10.53 6.72 -5.63
CA TRP A 113 9.30 6.17 -6.22
C TRP A 113 8.19 7.22 -6.20
N THR A 114 7.85 7.75 -7.39
CA THR A 114 6.78 8.74 -7.61
C THR A 114 6.05 8.46 -8.92
N ALA A 115 4.87 9.03 -9.10
CA ALA A 115 4.14 8.98 -10.36
C ALA A 115 4.49 10.12 -11.32
N TYR A 116 5.17 11.17 -10.87
CA TYR A 116 5.20 12.47 -11.57
C TYR A 116 6.58 13.07 -11.82
N GLN A 117 7.59 12.73 -11.01
CA GLN A 117 8.83 13.50 -10.98
C GLN A 117 10.07 12.62 -10.84
N ILE A 118 11.10 12.97 -11.62
CA ILE A 118 12.48 12.56 -11.40
C ILE A 118 13.00 13.38 -10.21
N TRP A 119 13.50 12.69 -9.18
CA TRP A 119 14.31 13.37 -8.16
C TRP A 119 15.66 13.71 -8.78
N GLU A 120 15.93 15.00 -9.01
CA GLU A 120 17.27 15.46 -9.34
C GLU A 120 18.20 15.13 -8.15
N LYS A 121 19.37 14.54 -8.47
CA LYS A 121 20.37 14.11 -7.49
C LYS A 121 21.14 15.29 -6.91
#